data_AF-A0A232LPB8-F1
#
_entry.id   AF-A0A232LPB8-F1
#
_cell.length_a   1.000
_cell.length_b   1.000
_cell.length_c   1.000
_cell.angle_alpha   90.00
_cell.angle_beta   90.00
_cell.angle_gamma   90.00
#
_symmetry.space_group_name_H-M   'P 1'
#
loop_
_entity.id
_entity.type
_entity.pdbx_description
1 polymer ?
#
loop_
_entity_poly.entity_id
_entity_poly.type
_entity_poly.pdbx_seq_one_letter_code
_entity_poly.pdbx_strand_id
1 'polypeptide(L)'
;MSSLQEITSEKDFKSHISSLSPSSLLILSFHTPWAAPCKQMHAVLATLAAGYPVTTPPAVSFVSIDAEALPDISEDYEVTAVPFVALIRHGRVLESISGSDAIRVRDAIEKHAGTASPGNSASSSIPPPLSAVHPPKSTTTTSAAAPEVTSAPPLSPEETKEALFTRLAELVKAAPVMLFMKGTPSAPQCGFSRKLVSILRERNVKYGFFNILADDDVRQGLKEFADWPTFPQLWVQGELVGGLDIVKEEIDNDPDFLKDFAKPSAAAA
;
A
#
# COMPACT_ATOMS: atom_id res chain seq x y z
N MET A 1 -27.88 10.91 6.53
CA MET A 1 -27.06 9.80 6.01
C MET A 1 -25.65 10.31 5.76
N SER A 2 -24.65 9.44 5.88
CA SER A 2 -23.26 9.81 5.61
C SER A 2 -23.07 10.15 4.12
N SER A 3 -22.01 10.89 3.82
CA SER A 3 -21.65 11.29 2.46
C SER A 3 -20.18 10.97 2.18
N LEU A 4 -19.83 10.77 0.91
CA LEU A 4 -18.45 10.68 0.47
C LEU A 4 -17.85 12.10 0.44
N GLN A 5 -16.91 12.38 1.34
CA GLN A 5 -16.28 13.70 1.44
C GLN A 5 -14.98 13.72 0.65
N GLU A 6 -14.81 14.71 -0.23
CA GLU A 6 -13.55 14.91 -0.93
C GLU A 6 -12.55 15.65 -0.06
N ILE A 7 -11.31 15.15 -0.01
CA ILE A 7 -10.17 15.79 0.65
C ILE A 7 -9.23 16.31 -0.43
N THR A 8 -8.97 17.62 -0.39
CA THR A 8 -8.20 18.34 -1.41
C THR A 8 -6.85 18.86 -0.90
N SER A 9 -6.53 18.65 0.37
CA SER A 9 -5.25 19.02 0.96
C SER A 9 -4.79 18.05 2.05
N GLU A 10 -3.48 17.94 2.26
CA GLU A 10 -2.90 17.17 3.38
C GLU A 10 -3.34 17.69 4.75
N LYS A 11 -3.55 19.00 4.88
CA LYS A 11 -3.98 19.60 6.14
C LYS A 11 -5.38 19.13 6.49
N ASP A 12 -6.27 19.10 5.50
CA ASP A 12 -7.65 18.62 5.69
C ASP A 12 -7.65 17.12 5.99
N PHE A 13 -6.79 16.35 5.32
CA PHE A 13 -6.61 14.93 5.63
C PHE A 13 -6.19 14.70 7.09
N LYS A 14 -5.11 15.36 7.54
CA LYS A 14 -4.60 15.25 8.92
C LYS A 14 -5.66 15.68 9.95
N SER A 15 -6.39 16.76 9.66
CA SER A 15 -7.47 17.25 10.51
C SER A 15 -8.64 16.25 10.58
N HIS A 16 -9.01 15.66 9.44
CA HIS A 16 -10.06 14.65 9.36
C HIS A 16 -9.71 13.41 10.15
N ILE A 17 -8.54 12.83 9.94
CA ILE A 17 -8.05 11.65 10.70
C ILE A 17 -8.06 11.92 12.21
N SER A 18 -7.59 13.10 12.62
CA SER A 18 -7.54 13.49 14.04
C SER A 18 -8.93 13.68 14.67
N SER A 19 -9.97 13.91 13.86
CA SER A 19 -11.34 14.05 14.33
C SER A 19 -12.08 12.72 14.54
N LEU A 20 -11.56 11.63 13.97
CA LEU A 20 -12.19 10.31 14.05
C LEU A 20 -11.91 9.65 15.41
N SER A 21 -12.88 8.88 15.91
CA SER A 21 -12.66 8.00 17.05
C SER A 21 -11.71 6.86 16.64
N PRO A 22 -10.87 6.33 17.54
CA PRO A 22 -10.07 5.13 17.26
C PRO A 22 -10.94 3.98 16.70
N SER A 23 -12.18 3.83 17.20
CA SER A 23 -13.14 2.81 16.77
C SER A 23 -13.80 3.06 15.41
N SER A 24 -13.69 4.27 14.85
CA SER A 24 -14.28 4.65 13.57
C SER A 24 -13.67 3.83 12.43
N LEU A 25 -14.52 3.35 11.52
CA LEU A 25 -14.08 2.80 10.25
C LEU A 25 -13.96 3.93 9.22
N LEU A 26 -12.77 4.15 8.69
CA LEU A 26 -12.52 5.07 7.59
C LEU A 26 -12.43 4.30 6.28
N ILE A 27 -13.21 4.72 5.29
CA ILE A 27 -13.19 4.23 3.91
C ILE A 27 -12.48 5.31 3.11
N LEU A 28 -11.24 5.04 2.73
CA LEU A 28 -10.39 5.96 2.01
C LEU A 28 -10.29 5.52 0.54
N SER A 29 -10.86 6.33 -0.35
CA SER A 29 -10.88 6.06 -1.79
C SER A 29 -9.90 6.96 -2.52
N PHE A 30 -9.05 6.38 -3.34
CA PHE A 30 -8.11 7.05 -4.20
C PHE A 30 -8.57 6.94 -5.66
N HIS A 31 -8.65 8.07 -6.33
CA HIS A 31 -9.11 8.15 -7.71
C HIS A 31 -8.27 9.12 -8.54
N THR A 32 -8.51 9.12 -9.85
CA THR A 32 -8.20 10.26 -10.71
C THR A 32 -9.48 10.67 -11.47
N PRO A 33 -9.72 11.98 -11.67
CA PRO A 33 -10.98 12.47 -12.26
C PRO A 33 -11.14 12.06 -13.74
N TRP A 34 -10.04 11.79 -14.43
CA TRP A 34 -10.01 11.41 -15.83
C TRP A 34 -10.26 9.91 -16.08
N ALA A 35 -10.06 9.04 -15.09
CA ALA A 35 -10.23 7.60 -15.24
C ALA A 35 -11.71 7.20 -15.16
N ALA A 36 -12.27 6.66 -16.25
CA ALA A 36 -13.65 6.16 -16.27
C ALA A 36 -13.97 5.12 -15.18
N PRO A 37 -13.09 4.15 -14.87
CA PRO A 37 -13.35 3.20 -13.79
C PRO A 37 -13.41 3.85 -12.40
N CYS A 38 -12.72 4.99 -12.20
CA CYS A 38 -12.82 5.77 -10.97
C CYS A 38 -14.19 6.44 -10.81
N LYS A 39 -14.77 6.96 -11.89
CA LYS A 39 -16.12 7.56 -11.87
C LYS A 39 -17.18 6.56 -11.42
N GLN A 40 -17.09 5.33 -11.90
CA GLN A 40 -17.98 4.25 -11.50
C GLN A 40 -17.82 3.91 -10.01
N MET A 41 -16.58 3.72 -9.54
CA MET A 41 -16.32 3.39 -8.14
C MET A 41 -16.76 4.54 -7.20
N HIS A 42 -16.55 5.79 -7.60
CA HIS A 42 -17.01 6.95 -6.85
C HIS A 42 -18.54 6.94 -6.68
N ALA A 43 -19.31 6.64 -7.74
CA ALA A 43 -20.77 6.54 -7.67
C ALA A 43 -21.23 5.41 -6.72
N VAL A 44 -20.55 4.27 -6.74
CA VAL A 44 -20.80 3.15 -5.82
C VAL A 44 -20.56 3.59 -4.37
N LEU A 45 -19.42 4.19 -4.08
CA LEU A 45 -19.07 4.64 -2.73
C LEU A 45 -19.98 5.74 -2.22
N ALA A 46 -20.40 6.69 -3.07
CA ALA A 46 -21.36 7.71 -2.69
C ALA A 46 -22.72 7.10 -2.32
N THR A 47 -23.17 6.09 -3.06
CA THR A 47 -24.41 5.35 -2.77
C THR A 47 -24.29 4.54 -1.48
N LEU A 48 -23.15 3.86 -1.27
CA LEU A 48 -22.88 3.13 -0.03
C LEU A 48 -22.85 4.07 1.17
N ALA A 49 -22.14 5.21 1.07
CA ALA A 49 -22.08 6.21 2.13
C ALA A 49 -23.47 6.68 2.57
N ALA A 50 -24.37 6.91 1.61
CA ALA A 50 -25.75 7.29 1.87
C ALA A 50 -26.57 6.20 2.59
N GLY A 51 -26.11 4.95 2.63
CA GLY A 51 -26.71 3.87 3.40
C GLY A 51 -26.33 3.85 4.87
N TYR A 52 -25.27 4.56 5.28
CA TYR A 52 -24.79 4.58 6.66
C TYR A 52 -25.37 5.78 7.44
N PRO A 53 -25.75 5.61 8.73
CA PRO A 53 -26.25 6.69 9.55
C PRO A 53 -25.14 7.66 9.94
N VAL A 54 -25.47 8.95 10.00
CA VAL A 54 -24.58 9.96 10.58
C VAL A 54 -24.59 9.77 12.09
N THR A 55 -23.40 9.61 12.67
CA THR A 55 -23.17 9.46 14.11
C THR A 55 -22.14 10.48 14.55
N THR A 56 -22.12 10.83 15.82
CA THR A 56 -21.16 11.78 16.38
C THR A 56 -20.56 11.21 17.67
N PRO A 57 -19.30 10.75 17.66
CA PRO A 57 -18.36 10.70 16.52
C PRO A 57 -18.81 9.70 15.43
N PRO A 58 -18.37 9.86 14.18
CA PRO A 58 -18.79 9.00 13.07
C PRO A 58 -18.29 7.56 13.26
N ALA A 59 -19.20 6.59 13.27
CA ALA A 59 -18.87 5.16 13.29
C ALA A 59 -18.22 4.70 11.98
N VAL A 60 -18.70 5.25 10.86
CA VAL A 60 -18.16 5.02 9.51
C VAL A 60 -17.99 6.36 8.80
N SER A 61 -16.81 6.62 8.25
CA SER A 61 -16.47 7.84 7.51
C SER A 61 -16.00 7.48 6.10
N PHE A 62 -16.53 8.17 5.09
CA PHE A 62 -16.19 7.95 3.68
C PHE A 62 -15.45 9.16 3.13
N VAL A 63 -14.25 8.94 2.61
CA VAL A 63 -13.39 9.98 2.07
C VAL A 63 -12.90 9.61 0.68
N SER A 64 -12.85 10.57 -0.23
CA SER A 64 -12.19 10.46 -1.54
C SER A 64 -11.02 11.41 -1.67
N ILE A 65 -9.96 10.95 -2.33
CA ILE A 65 -8.73 11.69 -2.60
C ILE A 65 -8.37 11.52 -4.07
N ASP A 66 -8.07 12.63 -4.74
CA ASP A 66 -7.36 12.59 -6.01
C ASP A 66 -5.90 12.19 -5.77
N ALA A 67 -5.53 11.01 -6.28
CA ALA A 67 -4.22 10.41 -6.06
C ALA A 67 -3.09 11.17 -6.76
N GLU A 68 -3.39 11.91 -7.84
CA GLU A 68 -2.41 12.75 -8.52
C GLU A 68 -2.25 14.10 -7.84
N ALA A 69 -3.31 14.61 -7.21
CA ALA A 69 -3.28 15.88 -6.49
C ALA A 69 -2.61 15.77 -5.12
N LEU A 70 -2.75 14.62 -4.44
CA LEU A 70 -2.19 14.37 -3.10
C LEU A 70 -1.27 13.13 -3.09
N PRO A 71 -0.13 13.19 -3.83
CA PRO A 71 0.74 12.03 -4.04
C PRO A 71 1.36 11.52 -2.74
N ASP A 72 1.71 12.40 -1.80
CA ASP A 72 2.26 11.99 -0.51
C ASP A 72 1.29 11.09 0.27
N ILE A 73 -0.02 11.41 0.25
CA ILE A 73 -1.03 10.56 0.89
C ILE A 73 -1.19 9.24 0.13
N SER A 74 -1.23 9.29 -1.20
CA SER A 74 -1.29 8.06 -2.02
C SER A 74 -0.10 7.12 -1.77
N GLU A 75 1.09 7.67 -1.57
CA GLU A 75 2.29 6.92 -1.24
C GLU A 75 2.21 6.27 0.15
N ASP A 76 1.67 6.98 1.15
CA ASP A 76 1.47 6.49 2.52
C ASP A 76 0.57 5.24 2.54
N TYR A 77 -0.42 5.17 1.64
CA TYR A 77 -1.34 4.03 1.50
C TYR A 77 -0.96 3.04 0.40
N GLU A 78 0.25 3.17 -0.17
CA GLU A 78 0.80 2.26 -1.19
C GLU A 78 -0.07 2.17 -2.48
N VAL A 79 -0.70 3.27 -2.87
CA VAL A 79 -1.55 3.34 -4.07
C VAL A 79 -0.69 3.25 -5.33
N THR A 80 -0.81 2.14 -6.07
CA THR A 80 -0.08 1.92 -7.34
C THR A 80 -0.97 2.00 -8.57
N ALA A 81 -2.28 1.89 -8.39
CA ALA A 81 -3.29 2.00 -9.44
C ALA A 81 -4.57 2.59 -8.84
N VAL A 82 -5.36 3.26 -9.66
CA VAL A 82 -6.68 3.77 -9.28
C VAL A 82 -7.77 3.15 -10.18
N PRO A 83 -8.99 2.92 -9.67
CA PRO A 83 -9.44 3.21 -8.30
C PRO A 83 -8.83 2.27 -7.26
N PHE A 84 -8.56 2.80 -6.07
CA PHE A 84 -8.06 2.03 -4.93
C PHE A 84 -8.81 2.43 -3.67
N VAL A 85 -9.19 1.46 -2.85
CA VAL A 85 -9.95 1.70 -1.61
C VAL A 85 -9.21 1.02 -0.46
N ALA A 86 -8.93 1.78 0.60
CA ALA A 86 -8.38 1.29 1.86
C ALA A 86 -9.41 1.46 2.98
N LEU A 87 -9.63 0.39 3.74
CA LEU A 87 -10.44 0.39 4.96
C LEU A 87 -9.50 0.47 6.16
N ILE A 88 -9.70 1.49 6.99
CA ILE A 88 -8.76 1.83 8.08
C ILE A 88 -9.54 1.91 9.38
N ARG A 89 -8.98 1.33 10.45
CA ARG A 89 -9.47 1.50 11.84
C ARG A 89 -8.27 1.49 12.79
N HIS A 90 -8.31 2.28 13.84
CA HIS A 90 -7.18 2.42 14.78
C HIS A 90 -5.84 2.77 14.07
N GLY A 91 -5.89 3.54 12.98
CA GLY A 91 -4.70 3.87 12.18
C GLY A 91 -4.07 2.69 11.41
N ARG A 92 -4.70 1.51 11.42
CA ARG A 92 -4.25 0.33 10.67
C ARG A 92 -5.12 0.09 9.46
N VAL A 93 -4.51 -0.24 8.33
CA VAL A 93 -5.21 -0.71 7.13
C VAL A 93 -5.71 -2.13 7.42
N LEU A 94 -7.03 -2.30 7.46
CA LEU A 94 -7.70 -3.59 7.63
C LEU A 94 -7.77 -4.36 6.31
N GLU A 95 -8.05 -3.65 5.22
CA GLU A 95 -8.21 -4.23 3.90
C GLU A 95 -7.96 -3.17 2.81
N SER A 96 -7.30 -3.58 1.73
CA SER A 96 -7.05 -2.74 0.55
C SER A 96 -7.57 -3.44 -0.70
N ILE A 97 -8.28 -2.70 -1.54
CA ILE A 97 -8.90 -3.20 -2.76
C ILE A 97 -8.45 -2.31 -3.91
N SER A 98 -7.75 -2.89 -4.88
CA SER A 98 -7.35 -2.22 -6.11
C SER A 98 -8.26 -2.63 -7.26
N GLY A 99 -8.63 -1.66 -8.10
CA GLY A 99 -9.50 -1.86 -9.24
C GLY A 99 -10.99 -1.68 -8.96
N SER A 100 -11.81 -2.01 -9.95
CA SER A 100 -13.23 -1.61 -10.01
C SER A 100 -14.21 -2.66 -9.47
N ASP A 101 -13.75 -3.55 -8.58
CA ASP A 101 -14.60 -4.59 -7.99
C ASP A 101 -15.52 -4.00 -6.90
N ALA A 102 -16.67 -3.48 -7.35
CA ALA A 102 -17.66 -2.84 -6.49
C ALA A 102 -18.30 -3.81 -5.48
N ILE A 103 -18.38 -5.11 -5.80
CA ILE A 103 -18.95 -6.11 -4.90
C ILE A 103 -17.99 -6.36 -3.75
N ARG A 104 -16.71 -6.60 -4.06
CA ARG A 104 -15.67 -6.75 -3.04
C ARG A 104 -15.57 -5.53 -2.13
N VAL A 105 -15.66 -4.32 -2.68
CA VAL A 105 -15.67 -3.08 -1.87
C VAL A 105 -16.85 -3.06 -0.91
N ARG A 106 -18.06 -3.38 -1.37
CA ARG A 106 -19.25 -3.44 -0.50
C ARG A 106 -19.07 -4.48 0.61
N ASP A 107 -18.71 -5.70 0.24
CA ASP A 107 -18.58 -6.82 1.17
C ASP A 107 -17.54 -6.52 2.25
N ALA A 108 -16.42 -5.88 1.88
CA ALA A 108 -15.40 -5.44 2.83
C ALA A 108 -15.94 -4.36 3.79
N ILE A 109 -16.67 -3.36 3.29
CA ILE A 109 -17.24 -2.31 4.15
C ILE A 109 -18.25 -2.92 5.13
N GLU A 110 -19.15 -3.79 4.67
CA GLU A 110 -20.14 -4.46 5.53
C GLU A 110 -19.48 -5.34 6.58
N LYS A 111 -18.48 -6.13 6.18
CA LYS A 111 -17.68 -6.97 7.08
C LYS A 111 -17.04 -6.15 8.20
N HIS A 112 -16.47 -5.00 7.88
CA HIS A 112 -15.69 -4.22 8.85
C HIS A 112 -16.50 -3.17 9.60
N ALA A 113 -17.65 -2.73 9.10
CA ALA A 113 -18.52 -1.77 9.79
C ALA A 113 -19.18 -2.36 11.05
N GLY A 114 -19.14 -3.69 11.23
CA GLY A 114 -19.97 -4.39 12.22
C GLY A 114 -21.43 -4.42 11.74
N THR A 115 -22.28 -5.24 12.37
CA THR A 115 -23.66 -5.55 11.94
C THR A 115 -24.61 -4.33 11.93
N ALA A 116 -24.35 -3.35 11.07
CA ALA A 116 -25.32 -2.36 10.63
C ALA A 116 -26.04 -2.99 9.45
N SER A 117 -27.06 -3.79 9.75
CA SER A 117 -27.97 -4.32 8.75
C SER A 117 -28.50 -3.14 7.91
N PRO A 118 -28.28 -3.08 6.58
CA PRO A 118 -28.99 -2.12 5.76
C PRO A 118 -30.47 -2.48 5.88
N GLY A 119 -31.27 -1.53 6.37
CA GLY A 119 -32.72 -1.72 6.51
C GLY A 119 -33.31 -2.23 5.21
N ASN A 120 -33.99 -3.37 5.28
CA ASN A 120 -34.73 -3.98 4.19
C ASN A 120 -35.76 -2.98 3.62
N SER A 121 -35.60 -2.55 2.37
CA SER A 121 -36.64 -2.57 1.32
C SER A 121 -36.25 -1.78 0.07
N ALA A 122 -36.31 -2.50 -1.05
CA ALA A 122 -36.83 -2.09 -2.36
C ALA A 122 -35.86 -2.26 -3.54
N SER A 123 -36.16 -3.29 -4.33
CA SER A 123 -35.74 -3.51 -5.70
C SER A 123 -35.71 -2.21 -6.53
N SER A 124 -34.55 -1.88 -7.10
CA SER A 124 -34.49 -1.13 -8.36
C SER A 124 -33.20 -1.44 -9.12
N SER A 125 -33.38 -2.21 -10.19
CA SER A 125 -32.67 -2.15 -11.47
C SER A 125 -31.14 -2.04 -11.44
N ILE A 126 -30.52 -3.20 -11.58
CA ILE A 126 -29.20 -3.38 -12.20
C ILE A 126 -29.29 -2.88 -13.66
N PRO A 127 -28.55 -1.85 -14.11
CA PRO A 127 -28.38 -1.63 -15.54
C PRO A 127 -27.42 -2.68 -16.13
N PRO A 128 -27.64 -3.14 -17.38
CA PRO A 128 -26.96 -4.30 -17.94
C PRO A 128 -25.46 -4.05 -18.20
N PRO A 129 -24.62 -5.10 -18.20
CA PRO A 129 -23.23 -4.97 -18.65
C PRO A 129 -23.21 -4.71 -20.16
N LEU A 130 -22.66 -3.58 -20.59
CA LEU A 130 -22.35 -3.34 -21.99
C LEU A 130 -21.03 -4.03 -22.33
N SER A 131 -21.11 -5.01 -23.24
CA SER A 131 -19.98 -5.74 -23.81
C SER A 131 -18.93 -4.79 -24.37
N ALA A 132 -17.69 -4.97 -23.94
CA ALA A 132 -16.53 -4.28 -24.52
C ALA A 132 -16.35 -4.74 -25.97
N VAL A 133 -16.52 -3.81 -26.90
CA VAL A 133 -16.15 -3.94 -28.31
C VAL A 133 -14.63 -3.72 -28.40
N HIS A 134 -13.88 -4.74 -28.81
CA HIS A 134 -12.49 -4.59 -29.24
C HIS A 134 -12.41 -3.95 -30.64
N PRO A 135 -11.50 -2.99 -30.91
CA PRO A 135 -11.11 -2.62 -32.27
C PRO A 135 -9.99 -3.53 -32.83
N PRO A 136 -9.78 -3.56 -34.16
CA PRO A 136 -9.36 -4.77 -34.88
C PRO A 136 -7.84 -4.94 -34.99
N LYS A 137 -7.40 -6.21 -34.89
CA LYS A 137 -6.09 -6.68 -35.38
C LYS A 137 -6.26 -7.23 -36.79
N SER A 138 -5.55 -6.64 -37.75
CA SER A 138 -5.34 -7.20 -39.08
C SER A 138 -4.05 -8.02 -39.14
N THR A 139 -4.05 -8.95 -40.10
CA THR A 139 -2.93 -9.71 -40.71
C THR A 139 -2.44 -11.00 -40.04
N THR A 140 -3.10 -12.08 -40.48
CA THR A 140 -2.55 -13.34 -41.04
C THR A 140 -1.03 -13.53 -41.02
N THR A 141 -0.55 -14.66 -40.47
CA THR A 141 0.27 -15.64 -41.24
C THR A 141 0.31 -17.01 -40.55
N THR A 142 0.18 -18.05 -41.37
CA THR A 142 0.26 -19.49 -41.12
C THR A 142 1.69 -19.94 -40.77
N SER A 143 1.88 -20.95 -39.90
CA SER A 143 2.74 -22.15 -40.14
C SER A 143 2.97 -23.02 -38.88
N ALA A 144 2.71 -24.33 -39.05
CA ALA A 144 3.43 -25.53 -38.59
C ALA A 144 3.89 -25.75 -37.12
N ALA A 145 3.27 -26.77 -36.51
CA ALA A 145 3.84 -27.99 -35.88
C ALA A 145 5.08 -27.98 -34.94
N ALA A 146 4.83 -28.56 -33.75
CA ALA A 146 5.67 -29.37 -32.82
C ALA A 146 6.63 -28.64 -31.84
N PRO A 147 7.04 -29.27 -30.71
CA PRO A 147 6.33 -30.16 -29.78
C PRO A 147 6.47 -29.71 -28.29
N GLU A 148 5.91 -30.52 -27.40
CA GLU A 148 5.87 -30.48 -25.92
C GLU A 148 7.03 -29.78 -25.17
N VAL A 149 6.66 -28.88 -24.25
CA VAL A 149 7.50 -28.51 -23.10
C VAL A 149 7.06 -29.30 -21.88
N THR A 150 8.01 -30.07 -21.38
CA THR A 150 8.03 -30.86 -20.16
C THR A 150 7.51 -30.10 -18.95
N SER A 151 6.46 -30.62 -18.35
CA SER A 151 5.95 -30.25 -17.03
C SER A 151 6.90 -30.75 -15.94
N ALA A 152 7.61 -29.83 -15.29
CA ALA A 152 8.12 -30.07 -13.95
C ALA A 152 6.93 -30.11 -12.96
N PRO A 153 6.94 -30.98 -11.93
CA PRO A 153 5.86 -31.07 -10.97
C PRO A 153 5.74 -29.77 -10.15
N PRO A 154 4.52 -29.34 -9.79
CA PRO A 154 4.33 -28.16 -8.96
C PRO A 154 4.81 -28.46 -7.52
N LEU A 155 5.81 -27.71 -7.07
CA LEU A 155 6.28 -27.73 -5.68
C LEU A 155 5.15 -27.27 -4.75
N SER A 156 5.12 -27.83 -3.55
CA SER A 156 4.04 -27.56 -2.59
C SER A 156 4.10 -26.12 -2.03
N PRO A 157 2.96 -25.54 -1.60
CA PRO A 157 2.93 -24.17 -1.05
C PRO A 157 3.82 -23.96 0.17
N GLU A 158 4.04 -24.99 0.99
CA GLU A 158 4.89 -24.91 2.19
C GLU A 158 6.38 -24.88 1.85
N GLU A 159 6.84 -25.69 0.90
CA GLU A 159 8.23 -25.67 0.42
C GLU A 159 8.62 -24.32 -0.19
N THR A 160 7.64 -23.63 -0.80
CA THR A 160 7.84 -22.30 -1.40
C THR A 160 8.03 -21.23 -0.32
N LYS A 161 7.30 -21.31 0.79
CA LYS A 161 7.40 -20.33 1.89
C LYS A 161 8.70 -20.47 2.67
N GLU A 162 9.13 -21.70 2.95
CA GLU A 162 10.40 -21.95 3.65
C GLU A 162 11.61 -21.52 2.81
N ALA A 163 11.57 -21.78 1.50
CA ALA A 163 12.57 -21.28 0.55
C ALA A 163 12.59 -19.74 0.50
N LEU A 164 11.41 -19.09 0.51
CA LEU A 164 11.31 -17.63 0.55
C LEU A 164 11.91 -17.07 1.84
N PHE A 165 11.56 -17.62 3.00
CA PHE A 165 12.07 -17.15 4.30
C PHE A 165 13.58 -17.33 4.41
N THR A 166 14.13 -18.41 3.84
CA THR A 166 15.58 -18.61 3.73
C THR A 166 16.23 -17.51 2.89
N ARG A 167 15.66 -17.20 1.71
CA ARG A 167 16.11 -16.09 0.86
C ARG A 167 16.03 -14.75 1.59
N LEU A 168 14.97 -14.49 2.36
CA LEU A 168 14.83 -13.26 3.15
C LEU A 168 15.90 -13.14 4.23
N ALA A 169 16.18 -14.24 4.95
CA ALA A 169 17.21 -14.28 5.98
C ALA A 169 18.61 -13.99 5.44
N GLU A 170 18.93 -14.44 4.22
CA GLU A 170 20.15 -14.07 3.52
C GLU A 170 20.15 -12.60 3.10
N LEU A 171 19.02 -12.13 2.60
CA LEU A 171 18.89 -10.79 2.01
C LEU A 171 18.97 -9.69 3.09
N VAL A 172 18.38 -9.89 4.28
CA VAL A 172 18.54 -8.95 5.41
C VAL A 172 19.98 -8.90 5.94
N LYS A 173 20.78 -9.94 5.71
CA LYS A 173 22.20 -10.04 6.09
C LYS A 173 23.17 -9.68 4.96
N ALA A 174 22.66 -9.34 3.77
CA ALA A 174 23.49 -9.05 2.60
C ALA A 174 24.41 -7.83 2.79
N ALA A 175 24.04 -6.90 3.67
CA ALA A 175 24.90 -5.81 4.10
C ALA A 175 24.74 -5.55 5.62
N PRO A 176 25.75 -4.94 6.28
CA PRO A 176 25.66 -4.58 7.69
C PRO A 176 24.51 -3.63 8.01
N VAL A 177 24.14 -2.77 7.06
CA VAL A 177 22.92 -1.95 7.10
C VAL A 177 22.16 -2.20 5.81
N MET A 178 20.96 -2.78 5.90
CA MET A 178 20.10 -3.08 4.76
C MET A 178 18.81 -2.27 4.84
N LEU A 179 18.54 -1.49 3.80
CA LEU A 179 17.34 -0.68 3.66
C LEU A 179 16.37 -1.32 2.66
N PHE A 180 15.22 -1.74 3.14
CA PHE A 180 14.10 -2.14 2.30
C PHE A 180 13.21 -0.94 2.07
N MET A 181 13.14 -0.48 0.82
CA MET A 181 12.46 0.76 0.48
C MET A 181 11.64 0.64 -0.80
N LYS A 182 10.70 1.56 -0.96
CA LYS A 182 9.93 1.73 -2.19
C LYS A 182 10.74 2.58 -3.17
N GLY A 183 11.18 1.99 -4.27
CA GLY A 183 12.07 2.60 -5.25
C GLY A 183 13.54 2.37 -4.91
N THR A 184 14.40 3.31 -5.29
CA THR A 184 15.85 3.23 -5.08
C THR A 184 16.36 4.46 -4.33
N PRO A 185 17.54 4.44 -3.71
CA PRO A 185 18.09 5.63 -3.06
C PRO A 185 18.18 6.83 -4.02
N SER A 186 18.52 6.61 -5.28
CA SER A 186 18.58 7.65 -6.32
C SER A 186 17.20 8.13 -6.79
N ALA A 187 16.21 7.25 -6.77
CA ALA A 187 14.83 7.53 -7.18
C ALA A 187 13.84 6.91 -6.20
N PRO A 188 13.63 7.52 -5.02
CA PRO A 188 12.69 7.01 -4.02
C PRO A 188 11.25 7.28 -4.46
N GLN A 189 10.41 6.25 -4.40
CA GLN A 189 8.99 6.27 -4.83
C GLN A 189 8.02 6.35 -3.65
N CYS A 190 8.49 6.81 -2.49
CA CYS A 190 7.69 7.03 -1.29
C CYS A 190 8.35 8.10 -0.41
N GLY A 191 7.59 9.04 0.12
CA GLY A 191 8.04 10.13 1.00
C GLY A 191 8.76 9.64 2.25
N PHE A 192 8.27 8.57 2.89
CA PHE A 192 8.95 7.93 4.02
C PHE A 192 10.30 7.32 3.62
N SER A 193 10.33 6.63 2.47
CA SER A 193 11.56 6.07 1.91
C SER A 193 12.57 7.16 1.55
N ARG A 194 12.11 8.29 1.00
CA ARG A 194 12.92 9.47 0.67
C ARG A 194 13.53 10.08 1.92
N LYS A 195 12.73 10.29 2.98
CA LYS A 195 13.19 10.83 4.26
C LYS A 195 14.24 9.94 4.92
N LEU A 196 14.02 8.63 4.96
CA LEU A 196 14.98 7.71 5.58
C LEU A 196 16.31 7.68 4.83
N VAL A 197 16.26 7.67 3.49
CA VAL A 197 17.46 7.79 2.65
C VAL A 197 18.20 9.10 2.91
N SER A 198 17.50 10.23 3.08
CA SER A 198 18.13 11.51 3.42
C SER A 198 18.87 11.44 4.76
N ILE A 199 18.25 10.87 5.80
CA ILE A 199 18.88 10.70 7.13
C ILE A 199 20.16 9.88 7.03
N LEU A 200 20.11 8.72 6.35
CA LEU A 200 21.28 7.86 6.17
C LEU A 200 22.40 8.56 5.39
N ARG A 201 22.07 9.38 4.38
CA ARG A 201 23.04 10.17 3.62
C ARG A 201 23.68 11.27 4.45
N GLU A 202 22.89 12.02 5.21
CA GLU A 202 23.39 13.09 6.09
C GLU A 202 24.38 12.55 7.12
N ARG A 203 24.14 11.34 7.62
CA ARG A 203 25.02 10.62 8.55
C ARG A 203 26.15 9.84 7.86
N ASN A 204 26.26 9.92 6.53
CA ASN A 204 27.27 9.22 5.74
C ASN A 204 27.31 7.69 5.96
N VAL A 205 26.17 7.09 6.30
CA VAL A 205 26.05 5.65 6.55
C VAL A 205 26.17 4.88 5.24
N LYS A 206 26.99 3.83 5.23
CA LYS A 206 27.01 2.86 4.12
C LYS A 206 25.90 1.84 4.35
N TYR A 207 24.99 1.72 3.39
CA TYR A 207 23.90 0.76 3.44
C TYR A 207 23.69 0.10 2.07
N GLY A 208 23.29 -1.17 2.08
CA GLY A 208 22.68 -1.82 0.94
C GLY A 208 21.20 -1.48 0.87
N PHE A 209 20.59 -1.60 -0.31
CA PHE A 209 19.16 -1.35 -0.47
C PHE A 209 18.50 -2.44 -1.30
N PHE A 210 17.21 -2.65 -1.06
CA PHE A 210 16.37 -3.51 -1.89
C PHE A 210 15.06 -2.79 -2.21
N ASN A 211 14.69 -2.77 -3.50
CA ASN A 211 13.44 -2.19 -3.96
C ASN A 211 12.30 -3.21 -3.81
N ILE A 212 11.46 -3.04 -2.78
CA ILE A 212 10.36 -3.98 -2.52
C ILE A 212 9.23 -3.89 -3.55
N LEU A 213 9.24 -2.89 -4.44
CA LEU A 213 8.26 -2.80 -5.54
C LEU A 213 8.61 -3.70 -6.73
N ALA A 214 9.84 -4.25 -6.76
CA ALA A 214 10.28 -5.13 -7.85
C ALA A 214 9.96 -6.61 -7.60
N ASP A 215 9.65 -6.99 -6.36
CA ASP A 215 9.43 -8.38 -5.94
C ASP A 215 8.36 -8.42 -4.85
N ASP A 216 7.11 -8.72 -5.25
CA ASP A 216 5.95 -8.75 -4.36
C ASP A 216 6.04 -9.89 -3.33
N ASP A 217 6.70 -11.01 -3.66
CA ASP A 217 6.91 -12.13 -2.72
C ASP A 217 7.83 -11.70 -1.58
N VAL A 218 8.94 -11.04 -1.90
CA VAL A 218 9.84 -10.46 -0.91
C VAL A 218 9.13 -9.41 -0.07
N ARG A 219 8.29 -8.57 -0.68
CA ARG A 219 7.51 -7.55 0.02
C ARG A 219 6.54 -8.14 1.06
N GLN A 220 5.75 -9.15 0.67
CA GLN A 220 4.81 -9.78 1.60
C GLN A 220 5.57 -10.61 2.64
N GLY A 221 6.55 -11.39 2.20
CA GLY A 221 7.36 -12.23 3.07
C GLY A 221 8.12 -11.44 4.13
N LEU A 222 8.65 -10.25 3.81
CA LEU A 222 9.32 -9.39 4.80
C LEU A 222 8.37 -8.88 5.88
N LYS A 223 7.10 -8.60 5.57
CA LYS A 223 6.13 -8.18 6.59
C LYS A 223 5.92 -9.28 7.62
N GLU A 224 5.81 -10.52 7.15
CA GLU A 224 5.66 -11.69 8.03
C GLU A 224 6.96 -12.04 8.75
N PHE A 225 8.09 -12.02 8.06
CA PHE A 225 9.41 -12.36 8.61
C PHE A 225 9.86 -11.37 9.69
N ALA A 226 9.58 -10.09 9.49
CA ALA A 226 9.93 -9.01 10.41
C ALA A 226 8.90 -8.78 11.52
N ASP A 227 7.72 -9.41 11.43
CA ASP A 227 6.50 -9.03 12.16
C ASP A 227 6.24 -7.51 12.12
N TRP A 228 6.44 -6.91 10.94
CA TRP A 228 6.43 -5.46 10.76
C TRP A 228 5.54 -5.04 9.57
N PRO A 229 4.49 -4.23 9.79
CA PRO A 229 3.43 -4.04 8.78
C PRO A 229 3.79 -3.08 7.63
N THR A 230 4.82 -2.23 7.80
CA THR A 230 5.06 -1.06 6.92
C THR A 230 6.47 -1.00 6.35
N PHE A 231 6.65 -0.17 5.31
CA PHE A 231 7.96 0.17 4.73
C PHE A 231 8.13 1.69 4.72
N PRO A 232 9.37 2.22 4.76
CA PRO A 232 10.64 1.50 4.67
C PRO A 232 11.00 0.72 5.95
N GLN A 233 11.80 -0.34 5.82
CA GLN A 233 12.36 -1.09 6.95
C GLN A 233 13.88 -1.00 6.92
N LEU A 234 14.48 -0.60 8.05
CA LEU A 234 15.92 -0.59 8.23
C LEU A 234 16.35 -1.80 9.07
N TRP A 235 17.32 -2.53 8.54
CA TRP A 235 17.94 -3.68 9.20
C TRP A 235 19.41 -3.39 9.46
N VAL A 236 19.88 -3.74 10.65
CA VAL A 236 21.29 -3.61 11.06
C VAL A 236 21.77 -4.97 11.52
N GLN A 237 22.85 -5.47 10.92
CA GLN A 237 23.44 -6.79 11.20
C GLN A 237 22.45 -7.97 11.12
N GLY A 238 21.41 -7.84 10.30
CA GLY A 238 20.37 -8.86 10.15
C GLY A 238 19.27 -8.81 11.21
N GLU A 239 19.25 -7.78 12.06
CA GLU A 239 18.17 -7.47 12.99
C GLU A 239 17.36 -6.27 12.52
N LEU A 240 16.04 -6.30 12.70
CA LEU A 240 15.17 -5.18 12.35
C LEU A 240 15.35 -4.06 13.37
N VAL A 241 15.72 -2.87 12.89
CA VAL A 241 15.67 -1.65 13.69
C VAL A 241 14.26 -1.08 13.69
N GLY A 242 13.62 -1.00 12.51
CA GLY A 242 12.25 -0.54 12.37
C GLY A 242 12.02 0.35 11.16
N GLY A 243 10.94 1.13 11.20
CA GLY A 243 10.57 2.11 10.18
C GLY A 243 11.21 3.48 10.36
N LEU A 244 10.81 4.47 9.54
CA LEU A 244 11.34 5.84 9.62
C LEU A 244 11.22 6.43 11.03
N ASP A 245 10.05 6.29 11.67
CA ASP A 245 9.77 6.95 12.94
C ASP A 245 10.67 6.41 14.07
N ILE A 246 10.86 5.10 14.14
CA ILE A 246 11.77 4.46 15.10
C ILE A 246 13.21 4.86 14.81
N VAL A 247 13.66 4.81 13.56
CA VAL A 247 15.04 5.19 13.23
C VAL A 247 15.31 6.65 13.60
N LYS A 248 14.34 7.53 13.42
CA LYS A 248 14.46 8.93 13.82
C LYS A 248 14.54 9.06 15.34
N GLU A 249 13.70 8.33 16.08
CA GLU A 249 13.72 8.31 17.54
C GLU A 249 15.04 7.76 18.10
N GLU A 250 15.55 6.65 17.54
CA GLU A 250 16.85 6.08 17.93
C GLU A 250 18.00 7.07 17.69
N ILE A 251 17.98 7.81 16.58
CA ILE A 251 18.99 8.83 16.29
C ILE A 251 18.86 10.07 17.19
N ASP A 252 17.63 10.44 17.56
CA ASP A 252 17.39 11.55 18.48
C ASP A 252 17.83 11.20 19.91
N ASN A 253 17.69 9.93 20.31
CA ASN A 253 18.14 9.40 21.60
C ASN A 253 19.66 9.16 21.64
N ASP A 254 20.22 8.54 20.60
CA ASP A 254 21.65 8.28 20.43
C ASP A 254 22.13 8.82 19.07
N PRO A 255 22.76 10.02 19.05
CA PRO A 255 23.29 10.61 17.83
C PRO A 255 24.35 9.75 17.12
N ASP A 256 24.98 8.82 17.85
CA ASP A 256 26.03 7.93 17.37
C ASP A 256 25.50 6.53 17.00
N PHE A 257 24.19 6.28 17.06
CA PHE A 257 23.55 4.97 16.80
C PHE A 257 24.01 4.25 15.51
N LEU A 258 24.25 5.00 14.41
CA LEU A 258 24.70 4.45 13.12
C LEU A 258 26.16 4.80 12.77
N LYS A 259 26.92 5.34 13.73
CA LYS A 259 28.28 5.85 13.48
C LYS A 259 29.25 4.75 13.08
N ASP A 260 29.11 3.55 13.63
CA ASP A 260 29.97 2.40 13.30
C ASP A 260 29.84 1.98 11.83
N PHE A 261 28.75 2.37 11.17
CA PHE A 261 28.49 2.11 9.76
C PHE A 261 28.71 3.34 8.87
N ALA A 262 29.13 4.47 9.45
CA ALA A 262 29.49 5.66 8.71
C ALA A 262 30.81 5.47 7.96
N LYS A 263 30.94 6.12 6.80
CA LYS A 263 32.24 6.19 6.11
C LYS A 263 33.25 6.89 7.03
N PRO A 264 34.51 6.40 7.13
CA PRO A 264 35.56 7.20 7.75
C PRO A 264 35.65 8.52 6.98
N SER A 265 35.50 9.63 7.71
CA SER A 265 35.58 10.97 7.15
C SER A 265 36.95 11.16 6.50
N ALA A 266 36.97 11.45 5.20
CA ALA A 266 38.17 11.89 4.51
C ALA A 266 38.47 13.34 4.92
N ALA A 267 38.92 13.52 6.15
CA ALA A 267 39.36 14.80 6.70
C ALA A 267 40.63 14.59 7.54
N ALA A 268 41.72 14.22 6.85
CA ALA A 268 43.11 14.49 7.22
C ALA A 268 44.04 13.91 6.12
N ALA A 269 44.20 14.64 5.03
CA ALA A 269 45.36 14.56 4.13
C ALA A 269 45.59 15.95 3.53
#